data_AF-A0A358CXI7-F1
#
_entry.id   AF-A0A358CXI7-F1
#
_cell.length_a   1.000
_cell.length_b   1.000
_cell.length_c   1.000
_cell.angle_alpha   90.00
_cell.angle_beta   90.00
_cell.angle_gamma   90.00
#
_symmetry.space_group_name_H-M   'P 1'
#
loop_
_entity.id
_entity.type
_entity.pdbx_description
1 polymer ?
#
loop_
_entity_poly.entity_id
_entity_poly.type
_entity_poly.pdbx_seq_one_letter_code
_entity_poly.pdbx_strand_id
1 'polypeptide(L)'
;GLGIVSCLIGYIAFTAKQARIYLQDSELIVRIGPATVETLPLDAVECFFLGSQPLDHSGDPVASDEAAFRVGNLVVRVAERYGHLASGRRGPWACWEDGYLVVDGRWSEPLVVETLRRINGRLAVAKRQPVVDPCMSSGNSEGCCG
;
A
#
# COMPACT_ATOMS: atom_id res chain seq x y z
N GLY A 1 -14.49 -17.50 -26.64
CA GLY A 1 -14.21 -16.10 -26.99
C GLY A 1 -14.86 -15.16 -25.99
N LEU A 2 -16.15 -14.86 -26.15
CA LEU A 2 -16.89 -13.90 -25.32
C LEU A 2 -16.88 -14.20 -23.81
N GLY A 3 -17.05 -15.46 -23.39
CA GLY A 3 -17.05 -15.80 -21.96
C GLY A 3 -15.74 -15.48 -21.25
N ILE A 4 -14.59 -15.74 -21.88
CA ILE A 4 -13.26 -15.46 -21.30
C ILE A 4 -13.04 -13.95 -21.19
N VAL A 5 -13.45 -13.19 -22.21
CA VAL A 5 -13.34 -11.73 -22.20
C VAL A 5 -14.23 -11.13 -21.10
N SER A 6 -15.47 -11.61 -20.94
CA SER A 6 -16.35 -11.17 -19.86
C SER A 6 -15.79 -11.50 -18.47
N CYS A 7 -15.19 -12.68 -18.30
CA CYS A 7 -14.53 -13.05 -17.05
C CYS A 7 -13.33 -12.15 -16.75
N LEU A 8 -12.51 -11.84 -17.76
CA LEU A 8 -11.35 -10.94 -17.61
C LEU A 8 -11.79 -9.53 -17.23
N ILE A 9 -12.79 -8.97 -17.93
CA ILE A 9 -13.35 -7.65 -17.62
C ILE A 9 -13.93 -7.63 -16.20
N GLY A 10 -14.69 -8.66 -15.83
CA GLY A 10 -15.26 -8.80 -14.48
C GLY A 10 -14.18 -8.86 -13.40
N TYR A 11 -13.11 -9.62 -13.63
CA TYR A 11 -11.98 -9.73 -12.70
C TYR A 11 -11.24 -8.38 -12.54
N ILE A 12 -10.97 -7.67 -13.63
CA ILE A 12 -10.35 -6.34 -13.60
C ILE A 12 -11.25 -5.34 -12.85
N ALA A 13 -12.55 -5.33 -13.12
CA ALA A 13 -13.49 -4.44 -12.45
C ALA A 13 -13.60 -4.74 -10.94
N PHE A 14 -13.55 -6.01 -10.55
CA PHE A 14 -13.56 -6.40 -9.13
C PHE A 14 -12.30 -5.96 -8.41
N THR A 15 -11.12 -6.20 -9.00
CA THR A 15 -9.82 -5.80 -8.41
C THR A 15 -9.68 -4.28 -8.32
N ALA A 16 -10.20 -3.53 -9.28
CA ALA A 16 -10.19 -2.06 -9.26
C ALA A 16 -11.01 -1.45 -8.10
N LYS A 17 -11.99 -2.18 -7.55
CA LYS A 17 -12.80 -1.76 -6.39
C LYS A 17 -12.16 -2.09 -5.04
N GLN A 18 -11.09 -2.88 -5.02
CA GLN A 18 -10.43 -3.25 -3.77
C GLN A 18 -9.59 -2.10 -3.22
N ALA A 19 -9.44 -2.08 -1.90
CA ALA A 19 -8.55 -1.12 -1.24
C ALA A 19 -7.12 -1.30 -1.76
N ARG A 20 -6.47 -0.18 -2.14
CA ARG A 20 -5.07 -0.19 -2.59
C ARG A 20 -4.11 -0.39 -1.43
N ILE A 21 -4.49 0.12 -0.26
CA ILE A 21 -3.73 -0.03 0.98
C ILE A 21 -4.68 -0.53 2.05
N TYR A 22 -4.28 -1.59 2.72
CA TYR A 22 -5.01 -2.14 3.85
C TYR A 22 -4.05 -2.78 4.84
N LEU A 23 -4.50 -2.91 6.07
CA LEU A 23 -3.79 -3.65 7.11
C LEU A 23 -4.33 -5.08 7.11
N GLN A 24 -3.44 -6.05 7.18
CA GLN A 24 -3.74 -7.44 7.43
C GLN A 24 -2.83 -7.91 8.56
N ASP A 25 -3.41 -8.26 9.71
CA ASP A 25 -2.68 -8.56 10.94
C ASP A 25 -1.70 -7.43 11.31
N SER A 26 -0.39 -7.70 11.25
CA SER A 26 0.69 -6.72 11.51
C SER A 26 1.45 -6.34 10.24
N GLU A 27 0.82 -6.48 9.08
CA GLU A 27 1.38 -6.18 7.77
C GLU A 27 0.56 -5.13 7.04
N LEU A 28 1.24 -4.13 6.50
CA LEU A 28 0.69 -3.21 5.53
C LEU A 28 0.77 -3.85 4.15
N ILE A 29 -0.39 -4.08 3.54
CA ILE A 29 -0.47 -4.59 2.17
C ILE A 29 -0.72 -3.43 1.22
N VAL A 30 0.12 -3.32 0.20
CA VAL A 30 0.02 -2.31 -0.85
C VAL A 30 -0.15 -2.99 -2.20
N ARG A 31 -1.26 -2.77 -2.89
CA ARG A 31 -1.48 -3.28 -4.25
C ARG A 31 -0.68 -2.47 -5.24
N ILE A 32 0.34 -3.09 -5.84
CA ILE A 32 1.14 -2.48 -6.90
C ILE A 32 0.54 -2.71 -8.31
N GLY A 33 -0.37 -3.67 -8.44
CA GLY A 33 -1.08 -3.98 -9.68
C GLY A 33 -2.25 -4.96 -9.48
N PRO A 34 -2.97 -5.35 -10.54
CA PRO A 34 -4.21 -6.13 -10.44
C PRO A 34 -4.10 -7.43 -9.66
N ALA A 35 -2.98 -8.15 -9.80
CA ALA A 35 -2.71 -9.43 -9.15
C ALA A 35 -1.48 -9.40 -8.25
N THR A 36 -0.91 -8.21 -8.00
CA THR A 36 0.41 -8.06 -7.37
C THR A 36 0.34 -7.12 -6.19
N VAL A 37 0.89 -7.56 -5.06
CA VAL A 37 0.98 -6.79 -3.82
C VAL A 37 2.42 -6.73 -3.33
N GLU A 38 2.72 -5.67 -2.59
CA GLU A 38 3.87 -5.52 -1.71
C GLU A 38 3.39 -5.62 -0.27
N THR A 39 4.14 -6.35 0.54
CA THR A 39 3.85 -6.60 1.95
C THR A 39 4.95 -5.97 2.77
N LEU A 40 4.58 -5.08 3.67
CA LEU A 40 5.51 -4.40 4.56
C LEU A 40 5.13 -4.70 6.01
N PRO A 41 6.07 -5.15 6.88
CA PRO A 41 5.82 -5.19 8.31
C PRO A 41 5.38 -3.81 8.80
N LEU A 42 4.39 -3.74 9.69
CA LEU A 42 3.87 -2.47 10.19
C LEU A 42 4.97 -1.61 10.85
N ASP A 43 5.96 -2.26 11.48
CA ASP A 43 7.12 -1.62 12.10
C ASP A 43 8.11 -1.01 11.09
N ALA A 44 8.07 -1.48 9.84
CA ALA A 44 8.87 -0.93 8.75
C ALA A 44 8.29 0.39 8.23
N VAL A 45 6.99 0.63 8.38
CA VAL A 45 6.31 1.81 7.82
C VAL A 45 6.44 2.98 8.79
N GLU A 46 7.22 4.02 8.48
CA GLU A 46 7.39 5.17 9.39
C GLU A 46 6.19 6.10 9.37
N CYS A 47 5.77 6.52 8.16
CA CYS A 47 4.64 7.40 7.95
C CYS A 47 4.21 7.40 6.47
N PHE A 48 3.07 8.03 6.23
CA PHE A 48 2.61 8.39 4.89
C PHE A 48 2.78 9.88 4.66
N PHE A 49 3.07 10.29 3.42
CA PHE A 49 3.04 11.69 3.00
C PHE A 49 2.52 11.84 1.57
N LEU A 50 2.15 13.06 1.18
CA LEU A 50 1.72 13.35 -0.18
C LEU A 50 2.93 13.68 -1.06
N GLY A 51 3.04 12.97 -2.18
CA GLY A 51 3.94 13.30 -3.28
C GLY A 51 3.20 13.99 -4.43
N SER A 52 3.93 14.33 -5.49
CA SER A 52 3.35 14.88 -6.71
C SER A 52 4.04 14.28 -7.93
N GLN A 53 3.26 13.71 -8.85
CA GLN A 53 3.74 13.22 -10.13
C GLN A 53 3.39 14.21 -11.25
N PRO A 54 4.38 14.78 -11.94
CA PRO A 54 4.16 15.49 -13.21
C PRO A 54 3.70 14.52 -14.32
N LEU A 55 2.71 14.96 -15.10
CA LEU A 55 2.13 14.22 -16.23
C LEU A 55 2.06 15.10 -17.48
N ASP A 56 2.17 14.49 -18.65
CA ASP A 56 1.93 15.15 -19.94
C ASP A 56 0.43 15.16 -20.31
N HIS A 57 0.12 15.57 -21.54
CA HIS A 57 -1.26 15.58 -22.07
C HIS A 57 -1.83 14.19 -22.36
N SER A 58 -0.98 13.18 -22.56
CA SER A 58 -1.38 11.78 -22.68
C SER A 58 -1.68 11.16 -21.31
N GLY A 59 -1.28 11.85 -20.24
CA GLY A 59 -1.39 11.39 -18.86
C GLY A 59 -0.22 10.52 -18.44
N ASP A 60 0.88 10.50 -19.18
CA ASP A 60 2.08 9.72 -18.89
C ASP A 60 3.03 10.49 -17.95
N PRO A 61 3.76 9.80 -17.05
CA PRO A 61 4.78 10.42 -16.20
C PRO A 61 5.90 11.07 -17.03
N VAL A 62 6.22 12.33 -16.74
CA VAL A 62 7.27 13.11 -17.43
C VAL A 62 8.19 13.85 -16.48
N ALA A 63 9.22 14.50 -16.99
CA ALA A 63 10.01 15.43 -16.21
C ALA A 63 9.18 16.68 -15.82
N SER A 64 9.60 17.37 -14.76
CA SER A 64 8.81 18.46 -14.16
C SER A 64 8.62 19.68 -15.08
N ASP A 65 9.56 19.93 -15.97
CA ASP A 65 9.57 21.02 -16.96
C ASP A 65 8.63 20.76 -18.15
N GLU A 66 8.29 19.50 -18.41
CA GLU A 66 7.40 19.06 -19.48
C GLU A 66 5.95 18.86 -19.00
N ALA A 67 5.68 19.12 -17.72
CA ALA A 67 4.43 18.76 -17.07
C ALA A 67 3.24 19.62 -17.55
N ALA A 68 2.24 18.98 -18.14
CA ALA A 68 0.94 19.59 -18.41
C ALA A 68 0.03 19.59 -17.18
N PHE A 69 0.09 18.53 -16.37
CA PHE A 69 -0.71 18.34 -15.17
C PHE A 69 0.11 17.77 -14.02
N ARG A 70 -0.48 17.77 -12.82
CA ARG A 70 0.08 17.09 -11.64
C ARG A 70 -0.99 16.27 -10.95
N VAL A 71 -0.63 15.05 -10.57
CA VAL A 71 -1.45 14.21 -9.70
C VAL A 71 -0.74 14.05 -8.35
N GLY A 72 -1.51 14.00 -7.27
CA GLY A 72 -0.98 13.68 -5.96
C GLY A 72 -0.68 12.20 -5.85
N ASN A 73 0.42 11.83 -5.19
CA ASN A 73 0.74 10.44 -4.87
C ASN A 73 0.65 10.23 -3.36
N LEU A 74 0.40 9.00 -2.93
CA LEU A 74 0.58 8.62 -1.52
C LEU A 74 1.92 7.91 -1.40
N VAL A 75 2.83 8.49 -0.64
CA VAL A 75 4.17 7.95 -0.46
C VAL A 75 4.25 7.26 0.90
N VAL A 76 4.69 6.01 0.88
CA VAL A 76 4.96 5.22 2.09
C VAL A 76 6.45 5.33 2.40
N ARG A 77 6.78 5.94 3.54
CA ARG A 77 8.15 5.97 4.04
C ARG A 77 8.47 4.67 4.76
N VAL A 78 9.49 3.99 4.30
CA VAL A 78 9.99 2.77 4.93
C VAL A 78 11.24 3.11 5.73
N ALA A 79 11.32 2.63 6.97
CA ALA A 79 12.46 2.83 7.83
C ALA A 79 13.71 2.23 7.20
N GLU A 80 14.83 2.96 7.27
CA GLU A 80 16.08 2.62 6.60
C GLU A 80 16.60 1.20 6.97
N ARG A 81 16.42 0.78 8.23
CA ARG A 81 16.76 -0.59 8.69
C ARG A 81 16.04 -1.70 7.93
N TYR A 82 14.92 -1.38 7.26
CA TYR A 82 14.15 -2.27 6.39
C TYR A 82 14.37 -2.00 4.89
N GLY A 83 15.42 -1.26 4.50
CA GLY A 83 15.69 -0.95 3.09
C GLY A 83 15.86 -2.20 2.20
N HIS A 84 16.22 -3.34 2.79
CA HIS A 84 16.29 -4.64 2.10
C HIS A 84 14.92 -5.15 1.60
N LEU A 85 13.80 -4.60 2.06
CA LEU A 85 12.46 -4.95 1.60
C LEU A 85 12.12 -4.38 0.22
N ALA A 86 12.90 -3.42 -0.28
CA ALA A 86 12.67 -2.85 -1.61
C ALA A 86 12.84 -3.92 -2.69
N SER A 87 11.73 -4.44 -3.20
CA SER A 87 11.68 -5.60 -4.10
C SER A 87 12.11 -5.28 -5.54
N GLY A 88 12.32 -4.01 -5.88
CA GLY A 88 12.53 -3.53 -7.25
C GLY A 88 11.32 -3.68 -8.17
N ARG A 89 10.21 -4.26 -7.67
CA ARG A 89 9.00 -4.47 -8.46
C ARG A 89 8.34 -3.13 -8.77
N ARG A 90 7.92 -3.00 -10.02
CA ARG A 90 7.16 -1.85 -10.52
C ARG A 90 5.84 -2.35 -11.05
N GLY A 91 4.76 -1.71 -10.63
CA GLY A 91 3.43 -1.97 -11.14
C GLY A 91 2.73 -0.68 -11.54
N PRO A 92 1.60 -0.78 -12.25
CA PRO A 92 0.86 0.38 -12.75
C PRO A 92 0.25 1.24 -11.65
N TRP A 93 0.15 0.74 -10.41
CA TRP A 93 -0.48 1.45 -9.30
C TRP A 93 0.51 1.92 -8.23
N ALA A 94 1.69 1.31 -8.17
CA ALA A 94 2.74 1.72 -7.25
C ALA A 94 4.11 1.16 -7.66
N CYS A 95 5.16 1.85 -7.24
CA CYS A 95 6.54 1.45 -7.47
C CYS A 95 7.47 1.91 -6.35
N TRP A 96 8.60 1.23 -6.23
CA TRP A 96 9.68 1.63 -5.34
C TRP A 96 10.54 2.75 -5.95
N GLU A 97 10.81 3.79 -5.16
CA GLU A 97 11.69 4.92 -5.50
C GLU A 97 12.50 5.30 -4.25
N ASP A 98 13.82 5.16 -4.28
CA ASP A 98 14.74 5.62 -3.22
C ASP A 98 14.33 5.27 -1.78
N GLY A 99 13.88 4.03 -1.56
CA GLY A 99 13.44 3.54 -0.24
C GLY A 99 11.99 3.89 0.14
N TYR A 100 11.27 4.57 -0.77
CA TYR A 100 9.84 4.85 -0.65
C TYR A 100 9.05 3.91 -1.55
N LEU A 101 7.88 3.50 -1.07
CA LEU A 101 6.87 2.88 -1.92
C LEU A 101 5.85 3.95 -2.32
N VAL A 102 5.85 4.33 -3.59
CA VAL A 102 5.04 5.44 -4.13
C VAL A 102 3.78 4.85 -4.76
N VAL A 103 2.61 5.25 -4.27
CA VAL A 103 1.30 4.87 -4.81
C VAL A 103 0.75 5.98 -5.68
N ASP A 104 0.41 5.63 -6.92
CA ASP A 104 -0.09 6.54 -7.94
C ASP A 104 -1.54 6.95 -7.66
N GLY A 105 -1.76 8.24 -7.44
CA GLY A 105 -3.09 8.75 -7.10
C GLY A 105 -4.10 8.79 -8.24
N ARG A 106 -3.70 8.53 -9.50
CA ARG A 106 -4.66 8.34 -10.61
C ARG A 106 -5.54 7.11 -10.38
N TRP A 107 -5.03 6.18 -9.59
CA TRP A 107 -5.72 4.96 -9.18
C TRP A 107 -6.05 5.01 -7.70
N SER A 108 -6.54 6.15 -7.17
CA SER A 108 -7.06 6.26 -5.82
C SER A 108 -8.27 7.20 -5.77
N GLU A 109 -8.97 7.23 -4.63
CA GLU A 109 -9.74 8.43 -4.29
C GLU A 109 -8.81 9.66 -4.23
N PRO A 110 -9.35 10.90 -4.34
CA PRO A 110 -8.53 12.10 -4.26
C PRO A 110 -7.66 12.13 -2.98
N LEU A 111 -6.35 12.25 -3.19
CA LEU A 111 -5.36 12.30 -2.12
C LEU A 111 -5.21 13.74 -1.61
N VAL A 112 -6.09 14.11 -0.70
CA VAL A 112 -6.06 15.41 -0.01
C VAL A 112 -5.45 15.29 1.38
N VAL A 113 -5.11 16.43 1.98
CA VAL A 113 -4.53 16.50 3.34
C VAL A 113 -5.39 15.75 4.37
N GLU A 114 -6.71 15.79 4.23
CA GLU A 114 -7.62 15.08 5.12
C GLU A 114 -7.51 13.55 4.99
N THR A 115 -7.37 13.03 3.77
CA THR A 115 -7.09 11.61 3.52
C THR A 115 -5.77 11.22 4.18
N LEU A 116 -4.73 12.06 4.04
CA LEU A 116 -3.43 11.81 4.65
C LEU A 116 -3.49 11.78 6.18
N ARG A 117 -4.16 12.76 6.81
CA ARG A 117 -4.36 12.81 8.27
C ARG A 117 -5.06 11.56 8.78
N ARG A 118 -6.11 11.11 8.08
CA ARG A 118 -6.85 9.90 8.41
C ARG A 118 -5.96 8.65 8.34
N ILE A 119 -5.17 8.50 7.28
CA ILE A 119 -4.28 7.35 7.09
C ILE A 119 -3.20 7.32 8.16
N ASN A 120 -2.52 8.44 8.42
CA ASN A 120 -1.50 8.50 9.48
C ASN A 120 -2.10 8.30 10.88
N GLY A 121 -3.32 8.80 11.14
CA GLY A 121 -4.03 8.52 12.37
C GLY A 121 -4.31 7.02 12.56
N ARG A 122 -4.74 6.33 11.50
CA ARG A 122 -4.92 4.87 11.50
C ARG A 122 -3.60 4.11 11.71
N LEU A 123 -2.51 4.56 11.08
CA LEU A 123 -1.18 3.99 11.30
C LEU A 123 -0.75 4.10 12.77
N ALA A 124 -0.92 5.27 13.37
CA ALA A 124 -0.59 5.50 14.77
C ALA A 124 -1.42 4.63 15.73
N VAL A 125 -2.70 4.40 15.41
CA VAL A 125 -3.55 3.48 16.19
C VAL A 125 -3.08 2.04 16.02
N ALA A 126 -2.83 1.59 14.79
CA ALA A 126 -2.37 0.23 14.51
C ALA A 126 -1.05 -0.09 15.23
N LYS A 127 -0.08 0.83 15.21
CA LYS A 127 1.21 0.68 15.90
C LYS A 127 1.14 0.64 17.42
N ARG A 128 0.03 1.06 18.02
CA ARG A 128 -0.17 1.02 19.48
C ARG A 128 -0.85 -0.27 19.94
N GLN A 129 -1.41 -1.06 19.02
CA GLN A 129 -2.01 -2.33 19.37
C GLN A 129 -0.89 -3.31 19.74
N PRO A 130 -1.00 -4.05 20.85
CA PRO A 130 -0.03 -5.08 21.18
C PRO A 130 -0.03 -6.12 20.06
N VAL A 131 1.15 -6.42 19.53
CA VAL A 131 1.34 -7.56 18.63
C VAL A 131 0.96 -8.80 19.43
N VAL A 132 -0.18 -9.41 19.09
CA VAL A 132 -0.59 -10.66 19.70
C VAL A 132 0.28 -11.73 19.06
N ASP A 133 1.38 -12.08 19.73
CA ASP A 133 2.21 -13.21 19.33
C ASP A 133 1.38 -14.50 19.39
N PRO A 134 1.16 -15.21 18.27
CA PRO A 134 0.36 -16.45 18.25
C PRO A 134 0.92 -17.51 19.20
N CYS A 135 2.24 -17.50 19.41
CA CYS A 135 2.97 -18.45 20.26
C CYS A 135 2.67 -18.34 21.76
N MET A 136 2.04 -17.26 22.24
CA MET A 136 1.69 -17.12 23.67
C MET A 136 0.28 -17.62 24.02
N SER A 137 -0.48 -18.11 23.03
CA SER A 137 -1.86 -18.58 23.24
C SER A 137 -1.97 -20.09 23.52
N SER A 138 -0.88 -20.86 23.41
CA SER A 138 -0.84 -22.30 23.65
C SER A 138 -0.24 -22.68 25.01
N GLY A 139 -0.72 -22.06 26.08
CA GLY A 139 -0.13 -22.24 27.41
C GLY A 139 -1.11 -22.05 28.56
N ASN A 140 -2.27 -22.73 28.54
CA ASN A 140 -2.99 -23.04 29.77
C ASN A 140 -3.96 -24.22 29.61
N SER A 141 -3.44 -25.44 29.48
CA SER A 141 -4.23 -26.65 29.64
C SER A 141 -3.38 -27.82 30.11
N GLU A 142 -3.03 -27.83 31.39
CA GLU A 142 -2.60 -28.97 32.21
C GLU A 142 -2.61 -28.41 33.65
N GLY A 143 -3.43 -28.82 34.61
CA GLY A 143 -4.24 -30.01 34.81
C GLY A 143 -4.21 -30.24 36.33
N CYS A 144 -5.36 -30.14 37.00
CA CYS A 144 -5.50 -30.58 38.38
C CYS A 144 -5.06 -32.05 38.49
N CYS A 145 -4.17 -32.36 39.43
CA CYS A 145 -4.17 -33.54 40.33
C CYS A 145 -2.79 -33.67 41.00
N GLY A 146 -2.81 -33.72 42.34
CA GLY A 146 -1.65 -33.94 43.22
C GLY A 146 -2.04 -33.66 44.65
#